data_AF-Q875Z0-F1
#
_entry.id   AF-Q875Z0-F1
#
_cell.length_a   1.000
_cell.length_b   1.000
_cell.length_c   1.000
_cell.angle_alpha   90.00
_cell.angle_beta   90.00
_cell.angle_gamma   90.00
#
_symmetry.space_group_name_H-M   'P 1'
#
loop_
_entity.id
_entity.type
_entity.pdbx_description
1 polymer ?
#
loop_
_entity_poly.entity_id
_entity_poly.type
_entity_poly.pdbx_seq_one_letter_code
_entity_poly.pdbx_strand_id
1 'polypeptide(L)'
;RGSIDFLNEENLNITVSVLNYMLEKYSSDKYLDTVIGVELINEPLGPVLDMDQLKNSYLKPAYDYVRNNLNSDQILIIHDAFQPFNYWDDFLAPGEDTWGVVLDHHHYQVFSSGELARNIDDHVKVACSWGTGVLDESHWSVAGEFSAALTDCAKWLNGVGIGARYDGSYSKPNDGSYYIGSCANNEDITTWSDERKQDTRRYVEAQLDAFEMRGGWIIWCYKTESSIEWDVQRLIFDGLFPQPITARQYPGQC
;
A
#
# COMPACT_ATOMS: atom_id res chain seq x y z
N ARG A 1 -5.15 -11.92 21.61
CA ARG A 1 -4.24 -11.12 20.72
C ARG A 1 -4.70 -9.68 20.80
N GLY A 2 -3.77 -8.73 20.64
CA GLY A 2 -3.81 -7.36 21.18
C GLY A 2 -5.04 -6.52 20.84
N SER A 3 -5.25 -5.49 21.65
CA SER A 3 -6.25 -4.44 21.46
C SER A 3 -5.76 -3.41 20.45
N ILE A 4 -6.69 -2.82 19.70
CA ILE A 4 -6.42 -1.71 18.79
C ILE A 4 -6.73 -0.43 19.57
N ASP A 5 -5.69 0.12 20.18
CA ASP A 5 -5.79 1.20 21.17
C ASP A 5 -5.20 2.53 20.66
N PHE A 6 -4.96 2.65 19.34
CA PHE A 6 -4.32 3.83 18.75
C PHE A 6 -5.04 5.14 19.13
N LEU A 7 -6.37 5.17 19.00
CA LEU A 7 -7.19 6.36 19.27
C LEU A 7 -7.52 6.57 20.76
N ASN A 8 -7.04 5.70 21.66
CA ASN A 8 -7.13 5.97 23.10
C ASN A 8 -6.26 7.18 23.44
N GLU A 9 -6.77 8.05 24.31
CA GLU A 9 -6.20 9.38 24.60
C GLU A 9 -4.68 9.36 24.85
N GLU A 10 -4.19 8.44 25.68
CA GLU A 10 -2.77 8.34 26.01
C GLU A 10 -1.90 8.02 24.78
N ASN A 11 -2.31 7.02 23.99
CA ASN A 11 -1.58 6.60 22.78
C ASN A 11 -1.64 7.66 21.69
N LEU A 12 -2.81 8.28 21.51
CA LEU A 12 -3.02 9.36 20.55
C LEU A 12 -2.13 10.56 20.88
N ASN A 13 -2.09 10.98 22.15
CA ASN A 13 -1.26 12.10 22.60
C ASN A 13 0.24 11.85 22.35
N ILE A 14 0.72 10.62 22.63
CA ILE A 14 2.11 10.25 22.33
C ILE A 14 2.37 10.30 20.82
N THR A 15 1.47 9.74 20.02
CA THR A 15 1.60 9.70 18.56
C THR A 15 1.62 11.12 17.96
N VAL A 16 0.72 12.00 18.42
CA VAL A 16 0.69 13.41 18.00
C VAL A 16 1.97 14.15 18.39
N SER A 17 2.51 13.88 19.59
CA SER A 17 3.77 14.49 20.02
C SER A 17 4.96 14.11 19.11
N VAL A 18 5.06 12.82 18.76
CA VAL A 18 6.09 12.33 17.83
C VAL A 18 5.87 12.89 16.42
N LEU A 19 4.62 12.89 15.93
CA LEU A 19 4.28 13.43 14.62
C LEU A 19 4.63 14.91 14.52
N ASN A 20 4.28 15.72 15.52
CA ASN A 20 4.61 17.16 15.52
C ASN A 20 6.12 17.39 15.48
N TYR A 21 6.91 16.60 16.22
CA TYR A 21 8.37 16.65 16.13
C TYR A 21 8.89 16.34 14.72
N MET A 22 8.33 15.31 14.08
CA MET A 22 8.70 14.96 12.70
C MET A 22 8.30 16.06 11.71
N LEU A 23 7.09 16.61 11.83
CA LEU A 23 6.59 17.69 10.98
C LEU A 23 7.42 18.96 11.15
N GLU A 24 7.74 19.38 12.37
CA GLU A 24 8.58 20.55 12.63
C GLU A 24 9.96 20.42 11.96
N LYS A 25 10.57 19.23 12.06
CA LYS A 25 11.89 18.99 11.46
C LYS A 25 11.85 18.89 9.93
N TYR A 26 11.01 18.00 9.40
CA TYR A 26 11.03 17.60 7.99
C TYR A 26 10.16 18.47 7.09
N SER A 27 9.45 19.45 7.65
CA SER A 27 8.75 20.51 6.89
C SER A 27 9.51 21.84 6.86
N SER A 28 10.76 21.87 7.35
CA SER A 28 11.62 23.05 7.29
C SER A 28 12.28 23.20 5.91
N ASP A 29 12.58 24.43 5.50
CA ASP A 29 13.21 24.79 4.21
C ASP A 29 14.42 23.93 3.83
N LYS A 30 15.16 23.45 4.84
CA LYS A 30 16.32 22.59 4.66
C LYS A 30 16.00 21.26 3.96
N TYR A 31 14.78 20.74 4.09
CA TYR A 31 14.41 19.41 3.60
C TYR A 31 13.39 19.43 2.46
N LEU A 32 12.77 20.57 2.14
CA LEU A 32 11.68 20.64 1.15
C LEU A 32 12.12 20.28 -0.28
N ASP A 33 13.42 20.29 -0.57
CA ASP A 33 13.97 19.85 -1.86
C ASP A 33 14.09 18.32 -2.00
N THR A 34 13.93 17.58 -0.90
CA THR A 34 14.18 16.13 -0.83
C THR A 34 13.01 15.38 -0.21
N VAL A 35 12.45 15.87 0.89
CA VAL A 35 11.24 15.32 1.53
C VAL A 35 10.04 16.00 0.90
N ILE A 36 9.42 15.32 -0.06
CA ILE A 36 8.28 15.82 -0.83
C ILE A 36 6.92 15.38 -0.26
N GLY A 37 6.92 14.74 0.91
CA GLY A 37 5.73 14.24 1.57
C GLY A 37 6.05 13.67 2.95
N VAL A 38 5.18 13.92 3.92
CA VAL A 38 5.23 13.26 5.23
C VAL A 38 3.90 12.54 5.43
N GLU A 39 3.96 11.21 5.51
CA GLU A 39 2.80 10.40 5.83
C GLU A 39 2.50 10.46 7.33
N LEU A 40 1.24 10.74 7.66
CA LEU A 40 0.83 10.99 9.03
C LEU A 40 0.81 9.69 9.84
N ILE A 41 0.22 8.64 9.27
CA ILE A 41 0.15 7.31 9.88
C ILE A 41 -0.10 6.26 8.79
N ASN A 42 0.70 5.20 8.80
CA ASN A 42 0.55 4.06 7.90
C ASN A 42 -0.62 3.17 8.32
N GLU A 43 -1.46 2.77 7.36
CA GLU A 43 -2.50 1.74 7.50
C GLU A 43 -3.35 1.80 8.81
N PRO A 44 -3.92 2.96 9.20
CA PRO A 44 -4.91 2.97 10.27
C PRO A 44 -6.08 2.08 9.86
N LEU A 45 -6.39 1.05 10.65
CA LEU A 45 -7.41 0.05 10.30
C LEU A 45 -8.83 0.63 10.45
N GLY A 46 -9.24 1.46 9.49
CA GLY A 46 -10.50 2.20 9.49
C GLY A 46 -11.75 1.38 9.90
N PRO A 47 -11.95 0.13 9.40
CA PRO A 47 -13.10 -0.69 9.76
C PRO A 47 -13.31 -0.97 11.26
N VAL A 48 -12.30 -0.76 12.10
CA VAL A 48 -12.38 -0.97 13.56
C VAL A 48 -12.02 0.26 14.38
N LEU A 49 -11.78 1.40 13.73
CA LEU A 49 -11.47 2.68 14.35
C LEU A 49 -12.68 3.62 14.28
N ASP A 50 -12.72 4.61 15.19
CA ASP A 50 -13.60 5.75 15.07
C ASP A 50 -13.04 6.71 14.02
N MET A 51 -13.65 6.71 12.82
CA MET A 51 -13.19 7.52 11.69
C MET A 51 -13.38 9.02 11.92
N ASP A 52 -14.39 9.43 12.70
CA ASP A 52 -14.58 10.83 13.04
C ASP A 52 -13.50 11.31 14.01
N GLN A 53 -13.12 10.47 14.96
CA GLN A 53 -12.00 10.76 15.85
C GLN A 53 -10.66 10.78 15.09
N LEU A 54 -10.42 9.83 14.18
CA LEU A 54 -9.24 9.86 13.30
C LEU A 54 -9.14 11.17 12.52
N LYS A 55 -10.24 11.58 11.86
CA LYS A 55 -10.29 12.82 11.09
C LYS A 55 -10.08 14.06 11.95
N ASN A 56 -10.85 14.20 13.03
CA ASN A 56 -10.95 15.45 13.79
C ASN A 56 -9.93 15.59 14.91
N SER A 57 -9.43 14.48 15.46
CA SER A 57 -8.46 14.50 16.58
C SER A 57 -7.02 14.20 16.14
N TYR A 58 -6.80 13.71 14.92
CA TYR A 58 -5.46 13.38 14.43
C TYR A 58 -5.11 14.07 13.10
N LEU A 59 -5.84 13.76 12.02
CA LEU A 59 -5.47 14.21 10.67
C LEU A 59 -5.63 15.73 10.48
N LYS A 60 -6.79 16.28 10.82
CA LYS A 60 -7.06 17.72 10.69
C LYS A 60 -6.15 18.58 11.58
N PRO A 61 -5.91 18.24 12.87
CA PRO A 61 -4.93 18.95 13.69
C PRO A 61 -3.50 18.91 13.13
N ALA A 62 -3.06 17.79 12.56
CA ALA A 62 -1.74 17.71 11.92
C ALA A 62 -1.64 18.63 10.69
N TYR A 63 -2.68 18.64 9.84
CA TYR A 63 -2.79 19.59 8.74
C TYR A 63 -2.71 21.04 9.20
N ASP A 64 -3.51 21.41 10.19
CA ASP A 64 -3.54 22.76 10.75
C ASP A 64 -2.20 23.16 11.38
N TYR A 65 -1.51 22.21 12.03
CA TYR A 65 -0.19 22.45 12.60
C TYR A 65 0.83 22.82 11.53
N VAL A 66 0.88 22.08 10.41
CA VAL A 66 1.80 22.38 9.30
C VAL A 66 1.47 23.72 8.65
N ARG A 67 0.19 23.95 8.33
CA ARG A 67 -0.24 25.14 7.58
C ARG A 67 -0.22 26.42 8.41
N ASN A 68 -0.70 26.37 9.66
CA ASN A 68 -0.92 27.57 10.46
C ASN A 68 0.20 27.82 11.49
N ASN A 69 0.79 26.76 12.03
CA ASN A 69 1.82 26.92 13.07
C ASN A 69 3.21 26.94 12.47
N LEU A 70 3.53 25.99 11.58
CA LEU A 70 4.82 25.94 10.88
C LEU A 70 4.86 26.86 9.66
N ASN A 71 3.71 27.24 9.10
CA ASN A 71 3.60 28.01 7.84
C ASN A 71 4.38 27.34 6.69
N SER A 72 4.30 26.02 6.61
CA SER A 72 5.03 25.21 5.63
C SER A 72 4.14 24.67 4.52
N ASP A 73 4.72 24.53 3.32
CA ASP A 73 4.13 23.93 2.14
C ASP A 73 4.39 22.44 1.96
N GLN A 74 4.99 21.80 2.97
CA GLN A 74 5.17 20.36 2.99
C GLN A 74 3.85 19.62 2.70
N ILE A 75 3.92 18.67 1.77
CA ILE A 75 2.79 17.82 1.40
C ILE A 75 2.55 16.82 2.53
N LEU A 76 1.29 16.64 2.89
CA LEU A 76 0.89 15.62 3.87
C LEU A 76 0.25 14.44 3.15
N ILE A 77 0.75 13.24 3.47
CA ILE A 77 0.23 11.99 2.91
C ILE A 77 -0.73 11.37 3.92
N ILE A 78 -1.91 10.97 3.46
CA ILE A 78 -2.94 10.32 4.25
C ILE A 78 -3.22 8.96 3.63
N HIS A 79 -2.88 7.89 4.33
CA HIS A 79 -3.31 6.54 3.96
C HIS A 79 -4.85 6.45 3.96
N ASP A 80 -5.41 5.72 3.00
CA ASP A 80 -6.86 5.62 2.76
C ASP A 80 -7.68 4.96 3.88
N ALA A 81 -7.01 4.40 4.88
CA ALA A 81 -7.57 3.68 6.02
C ALA A 81 -8.45 2.48 5.63
N PHE A 82 -8.12 1.82 4.52
CA PHE A 82 -8.88 0.74 3.88
C PHE A 82 -10.31 1.13 3.52
N GLN A 83 -10.56 2.42 3.31
CA GLN A 83 -11.83 2.91 2.81
C GLN A 83 -11.89 2.77 1.28
N PRO A 84 -13.09 2.65 0.69
CA PRO A 84 -13.21 2.63 -0.76
C PRO A 84 -12.73 3.94 -1.40
N PHE A 85 -12.44 3.90 -2.70
CA PHE A 85 -12.19 5.10 -3.51
C PHE A 85 -13.28 6.16 -3.29
N ASN A 86 -12.91 7.43 -3.46
CA ASN A 86 -13.75 8.61 -3.24
C ASN A 86 -14.19 8.86 -1.79
N TYR A 87 -13.89 7.99 -0.81
CA TYR A 87 -14.27 8.21 0.59
C TYR A 87 -13.71 9.51 1.18
N TRP A 88 -12.51 9.89 0.75
CA TRP A 88 -11.79 11.05 1.27
C TRP A 88 -12.11 12.35 0.52
N ASP A 89 -12.94 12.31 -0.52
CA ASP A 89 -13.12 13.45 -1.44
C ASP A 89 -13.58 14.74 -0.76
N ASP A 90 -14.43 14.62 0.27
CA ASP A 90 -14.94 15.77 1.01
C ASP A 90 -14.03 16.19 2.19
N PHE A 91 -13.02 15.39 2.53
CA PHE A 91 -12.14 15.66 3.67
C PHE A 91 -10.84 16.31 3.22
N LEU A 92 -10.57 17.52 3.71
CA LEU A 92 -9.43 18.34 3.27
C LEU A 92 -9.37 18.45 1.73
N ALA A 93 -10.54 18.57 1.10
CA ALA A 93 -10.69 18.70 -0.34
C ALA A 93 -9.87 19.90 -0.88
N PRO A 94 -9.18 19.77 -2.02
CA PRO A 94 -8.44 20.89 -2.60
C PRO A 94 -9.36 22.10 -2.88
N GLY A 95 -8.95 23.29 -2.42
CA GLY A 95 -9.72 24.52 -2.55
C GLY A 95 -8.90 25.76 -2.17
N GLU A 96 -9.55 26.92 -2.05
CA GLU A 96 -8.85 28.19 -1.72
C GLU A 96 -8.11 28.11 -0.38
N ASP A 97 -8.69 27.44 0.61
CA ASP A 97 -8.14 27.34 1.97
C ASP A 97 -7.45 25.99 2.26
N THR A 98 -7.54 25.01 1.35
CA THR A 98 -7.01 23.66 1.58
C THR A 98 -6.20 23.12 0.40
N TRP A 99 -4.99 22.63 0.65
CA TRP A 99 -4.06 22.18 -0.40
C TRP A 99 -2.93 21.30 0.16
N GLY A 100 -2.19 20.64 -0.74
CA GLY A 100 -0.99 19.87 -0.38
C GLY A 100 -1.31 18.62 0.45
N VAL A 101 -2.40 17.93 0.08
CA VAL A 101 -2.79 16.62 0.63
C VAL A 101 -2.78 15.61 -0.52
N VAL A 102 -2.13 14.48 -0.28
CA VAL A 102 -2.07 13.34 -1.20
C VAL A 102 -2.60 12.12 -0.47
N LEU A 103 -3.42 11.32 -1.16
CA LEU A 103 -3.87 10.03 -0.66
C LEU A 103 -2.86 8.94 -1.01
N ASP A 104 -2.63 8.06 -0.05
CA ASP A 104 -1.88 6.83 -0.26
C ASP A 104 -2.84 5.64 -0.28
N HIS A 105 -2.82 4.91 -1.40
CA HIS A 105 -3.57 3.67 -1.58
C HIS A 105 -2.62 2.48 -1.61
N HIS A 106 -2.89 1.50 -0.75
CA HIS A 106 -2.17 0.24 -0.73
C HIS A 106 -2.94 -0.83 -1.51
N HIS A 107 -2.23 -1.56 -2.37
CA HIS A 107 -2.85 -2.45 -3.33
C HIS A 107 -2.24 -3.85 -3.31
N TYR A 108 -3.02 -4.82 -2.83
CA TYR A 108 -2.65 -6.22 -2.74
C TYR A 108 -3.83 -7.11 -3.14
N GLN A 109 -3.55 -8.35 -3.56
CA GLN A 109 -4.57 -9.36 -3.87
C GLN A 109 -4.27 -10.71 -3.20
N VAL A 110 -3.63 -10.68 -2.03
CA VAL A 110 -3.12 -11.90 -1.38
C VAL A 110 -3.61 -12.08 0.06
N PHE A 111 -4.33 -11.12 0.63
CA PHE A 111 -4.70 -11.14 2.05
C PHE A 111 -6.10 -11.69 2.35
N SER A 112 -6.80 -12.20 1.32
CA SER A 112 -7.99 -13.03 1.49
C SER A 112 -8.01 -14.20 0.52
N SER A 113 -8.67 -15.29 0.92
CA SER A 113 -8.81 -16.50 0.09
C SER A 113 -9.61 -16.24 -1.19
N GLY A 114 -10.46 -15.20 -1.22
CA GLY A 114 -11.20 -14.82 -2.44
C GLY A 114 -10.32 -14.14 -3.47
N GLU A 115 -9.36 -13.33 -3.03
CA GLU A 115 -8.41 -12.67 -3.92
C GLU A 115 -7.38 -13.66 -4.46
N LEU A 116 -6.83 -14.53 -3.60
CA LEU A 116 -5.87 -15.57 -3.96
C LEU A 116 -6.42 -16.61 -4.95
N ALA A 117 -7.74 -16.77 -5.03
CA ALA A 117 -8.39 -17.72 -5.92
C ALA A 117 -8.65 -17.18 -7.33
N ARG A 118 -8.29 -15.92 -7.60
CA ARG A 118 -8.41 -15.33 -8.94
C ARG A 118 -7.43 -16.01 -9.89
N ASN A 119 -7.84 -16.17 -11.14
CA ASN A 119 -6.89 -16.47 -12.21
C ASN A 119 -6.11 -15.19 -12.58
N ILE A 120 -5.04 -15.34 -13.34
CA ILE A 120 -4.17 -14.21 -13.70
C ILE A 120 -4.90 -13.11 -14.48
N ASP A 121 -5.86 -13.44 -15.35
CA ASP A 121 -6.60 -12.42 -16.12
C ASP A 121 -7.48 -11.57 -15.20
N ASP A 122 -8.08 -12.17 -14.16
CA ASP A 122 -8.87 -11.45 -13.18
C ASP A 122 -7.99 -10.63 -12.23
N HIS A 123 -6.80 -11.12 -11.85
CA HIS A 123 -5.81 -10.32 -11.13
C HIS A 123 -5.38 -9.07 -11.91
N VAL A 124 -5.10 -9.22 -13.21
CA VAL A 124 -4.75 -8.11 -14.12
C VAL A 124 -5.91 -7.13 -14.26
N LYS A 125 -7.15 -7.61 -14.46
CA LYS A 125 -8.32 -6.73 -14.52
C LYS A 125 -8.51 -5.90 -13.26
N VAL A 126 -8.34 -6.52 -12.09
CA VAL A 126 -8.41 -5.80 -10.80
C VAL A 126 -7.30 -4.75 -10.72
N ALA A 127 -6.06 -5.09 -11.12
CA ALA A 127 -4.96 -4.13 -11.15
C ALA A 127 -5.26 -2.93 -12.05
N CYS A 128 -5.74 -3.16 -13.27
CA CYS A 128 -6.16 -2.08 -14.17
C CYS A 128 -7.29 -1.23 -13.58
N SER A 129 -8.24 -1.87 -12.88
CA SER A 129 -9.37 -1.15 -12.27
C SER A 129 -8.94 -0.19 -11.16
N TRP A 130 -7.85 -0.47 -10.44
CA TRP A 130 -7.28 0.45 -9.46
C TRP A 130 -6.81 1.75 -10.11
N GLY A 131 -6.09 1.65 -11.23
CA GLY A 131 -5.63 2.82 -11.99
C GLY A 131 -6.79 3.69 -12.47
N THR A 132 -7.84 3.06 -13.02
CA THR A 132 -9.02 3.82 -13.48
C THR A 132 -9.88 4.36 -12.34
N GLY A 133 -9.91 3.68 -11.19
CA GLY A 133 -10.75 4.01 -10.05
C GLY A 133 -10.31 5.26 -9.28
N VAL A 134 -9.03 5.63 -9.39
CA VAL A 134 -8.51 6.85 -8.76
C VAL A 134 -8.58 8.08 -9.68
N LEU A 135 -9.04 7.95 -10.94
CA LEU A 135 -9.01 9.07 -11.89
C LEU A 135 -10.05 10.16 -11.59
N ASP A 136 -11.13 9.82 -10.87
CA ASP A 136 -12.21 10.76 -10.52
C ASP A 136 -12.16 11.23 -9.05
N GLU A 137 -11.20 10.76 -8.25
CA GLU A 137 -10.98 11.28 -6.90
C GLU A 137 -10.46 12.72 -6.93
N SER A 138 -10.84 13.49 -5.92
CA SER A 138 -10.56 14.91 -5.81
C SER A 138 -9.12 15.24 -5.38
N HIS A 139 -8.50 14.41 -4.53
CA HIS A 139 -7.11 14.55 -4.09
C HIS A 139 -6.14 13.95 -5.09
N TRP A 140 -4.90 14.41 -5.13
CA TRP A 140 -3.83 13.62 -5.75
C TRP A 140 -3.67 12.29 -5.00
N SER A 141 -3.27 11.23 -5.69
CA SER A 141 -3.02 9.94 -5.07
C SER A 141 -1.84 9.19 -5.67
N VAL A 142 -1.19 8.38 -4.84
CA VAL A 142 -0.05 7.50 -5.19
C VAL A 142 -0.37 6.11 -4.68
N ALA A 143 0.03 5.07 -5.42
CA ALA A 143 0.04 3.71 -4.90
C ALA A 143 1.31 3.52 -4.03
N GLY A 144 1.25 3.87 -2.74
CA GLY A 144 2.42 3.88 -1.85
C GLY A 144 2.89 2.49 -1.43
N GLU A 145 2.04 1.48 -1.58
CA GLU A 145 2.45 0.09 -1.48
C GLU A 145 1.74 -0.83 -2.48
N PHE A 146 2.53 -1.69 -3.12
CA PHE A 146 2.09 -2.87 -3.87
C PHE A 146 3.24 -3.89 -3.95
N SER A 147 2.98 -5.10 -4.44
CA SER A 147 4.05 -6.09 -4.67
C SER A 147 3.81 -6.95 -5.90
N ALA A 148 4.75 -7.86 -6.19
CA ALA A 148 4.60 -8.85 -7.25
C ALA A 148 3.92 -10.15 -6.77
N ALA A 149 3.48 -10.20 -5.51
CA ALA A 149 2.94 -11.39 -4.90
C ALA A 149 1.57 -11.76 -5.49
N LEU A 150 1.47 -13.02 -5.92
CA LEU A 150 0.20 -13.68 -6.27
C LEU A 150 -0.17 -14.76 -5.24
N THR A 151 0.65 -14.92 -4.21
CA THR A 151 0.41 -15.82 -3.08
C THR A 151 0.72 -15.12 -1.75
N ASP A 152 0.21 -15.66 -0.65
CA ASP A 152 0.63 -15.27 0.71
C ASP A 152 1.61 -16.28 1.34
N CYS A 153 2.40 -16.96 0.49
CA CYS A 153 3.29 -18.04 0.90
C CYS A 153 4.58 -17.60 1.59
N ALA A 154 4.97 -16.32 1.47
CA ALA A 154 6.17 -15.80 2.10
C ALA A 154 6.13 -16.04 3.61
N LYS A 155 7.20 -16.62 4.15
CA LYS A 155 7.25 -17.06 5.55
C LYS A 155 6.94 -15.90 6.49
N TRP A 156 5.93 -16.09 7.34
CA TRP A 156 5.46 -15.12 8.34
C TRP A 156 4.93 -13.81 7.77
N LEU A 157 4.58 -13.77 6.49
CA LEU A 157 3.84 -12.65 5.90
C LEU A 157 2.54 -12.37 6.69
N ASN A 158 1.81 -13.43 7.04
CA ASN A 158 0.59 -13.32 7.86
C ASN A 158 0.85 -13.14 9.37
N GLY A 159 2.12 -13.06 9.79
CA GLY A 159 2.57 -12.99 11.17
C GLY A 159 3.21 -14.28 11.68
N VAL A 160 4.05 -14.16 12.73
CA VAL A 160 4.79 -15.28 13.31
C VAL A 160 3.83 -16.37 13.81
N GLY A 161 4.10 -17.61 13.39
CA GLY A 161 3.31 -18.78 13.75
C GLY A 161 1.95 -18.87 13.04
N ILE A 162 1.71 -18.06 12.02
CA ILE A 162 0.52 -18.13 11.18
C ILE A 162 0.92 -18.64 9.79
N GLY A 163 0.17 -19.60 9.26
CA GLY A 163 0.38 -20.17 7.92
C GLY A 163 -0.06 -19.25 6.79
N ALA A 164 -0.13 -19.80 5.58
CA ALA A 164 -0.59 -19.15 4.36
C ALA A 164 -2.01 -19.58 4.02
N ARG A 165 -2.83 -18.67 3.48
CA ARG A 165 -4.16 -19.01 2.99
C ARG A 165 -4.05 -19.83 1.71
N TYR A 166 -3.04 -19.56 0.89
CA TYR A 166 -2.85 -20.21 -0.41
C TYR A 166 -2.72 -21.75 -0.32
N ASP A 167 -2.00 -22.26 0.67
CA ASP A 167 -1.86 -23.72 0.91
C ASP A 167 -2.84 -24.26 1.97
N GLY A 168 -3.80 -23.45 2.40
CA GLY A 168 -4.79 -23.84 3.40
C GLY A 168 -4.24 -24.01 4.82
N SER A 169 -3.01 -23.58 5.11
CA SER A 169 -2.41 -23.68 6.44
C SER A 169 -2.74 -22.51 7.37
N TYR A 170 -3.31 -21.42 6.85
CA TYR A 170 -3.75 -20.27 7.64
C TYR A 170 -5.01 -20.59 8.45
N SER A 171 -4.97 -20.25 9.74
CA SER A 171 -6.12 -20.38 10.65
C SER A 171 -6.05 -19.32 11.75
N LYS A 172 -7.14 -18.56 11.93
CA LYS A 172 -7.40 -17.67 13.06
C LYS A 172 -8.83 -17.90 13.59
N PRO A 173 -9.13 -17.48 14.83
CA PRO A 173 -10.51 -17.47 15.32
C PRO A 173 -11.41 -16.69 14.34
N ASN A 174 -12.46 -17.34 13.83
CA ASN A 174 -13.43 -16.79 12.88
C ASN A 174 -12.90 -16.42 11.47
N ASP A 175 -11.68 -16.84 11.12
CA ASP A 175 -11.10 -16.62 9.78
C ASP A 175 -10.26 -17.84 9.38
N GLY A 176 -10.68 -18.51 8.30
CA GLY A 176 -10.10 -19.77 7.84
C GLY A 176 -9.66 -19.71 6.39
N SER A 177 -8.97 -20.74 5.93
CA SER A 177 -8.49 -20.86 4.55
C SER A 177 -8.84 -22.22 3.94
N TYR A 178 -8.72 -22.32 2.62
CA TYR A 178 -8.86 -23.56 1.88
C TYR A 178 -7.69 -23.67 0.89
N TYR A 179 -7.34 -24.90 0.53
CA TYR A 179 -6.21 -25.16 -0.36
C TYR A 179 -6.49 -24.62 -1.77
N ILE A 180 -5.60 -23.75 -2.27
CA ILE A 180 -5.58 -23.23 -3.64
C ILE A 180 -4.39 -23.85 -4.37
N GLY A 181 -3.20 -23.81 -3.77
CA GLY A 181 -1.96 -24.35 -4.33
C GLY A 181 -0.89 -24.58 -3.26
N SER A 182 0.27 -25.11 -3.67
CA SER A 182 1.37 -25.39 -2.74
C SER A 182 2.25 -24.16 -2.52
N CYS A 183 2.61 -23.90 -1.26
CA CYS A 183 3.67 -22.94 -0.90
C CYS A 183 5.09 -23.55 -0.89
N ALA A 184 5.23 -24.83 -1.27
CA ALA A 184 6.54 -25.47 -1.33
C ALA A 184 7.47 -24.73 -2.30
N ASN A 185 8.70 -24.44 -1.83
CA ASN A 185 9.74 -23.78 -2.60
C ASN A 185 9.35 -22.39 -3.14
N ASN A 186 8.43 -21.68 -2.47
CA ASN A 186 8.01 -20.34 -2.88
C ASN A 186 9.18 -19.38 -3.11
N GLU A 187 10.19 -19.46 -2.24
CA GLU A 187 11.38 -18.61 -2.27
C GLU A 187 12.55 -19.19 -3.09
N ASP A 188 12.27 -20.14 -3.99
CA ASP A 188 13.26 -20.73 -4.89
C ASP A 188 12.85 -20.55 -6.35
N ILE A 189 13.42 -19.54 -7.02
CA ILE A 189 13.11 -19.18 -8.41
C ILE A 189 13.39 -20.33 -9.40
N THR A 190 14.29 -21.25 -9.05
CA THR A 190 14.64 -22.38 -9.93
C THR A 190 13.51 -23.40 -10.03
N THR A 191 12.59 -23.40 -9.07
CA THR A 191 11.42 -24.27 -9.05
C THR A 191 10.16 -23.62 -9.62
N TRP A 192 10.19 -22.31 -9.89
CA TRP A 192 9.04 -21.62 -10.49
C TRP A 192 8.84 -22.07 -11.93
N SER A 193 7.61 -22.46 -12.27
CA SER A 193 7.21 -22.76 -13.64
C SER A 193 7.30 -21.52 -14.53
N ASP A 194 7.42 -21.73 -15.84
CA ASP A 194 7.37 -20.64 -16.81
C ASP A 194 6.04 -19.88 -16.74
N GLU A 195 4.93 -20.58 -16.48
CA GLU A 195 3.61 -19.99 -16.26
C GLU A 195 3.63 -19.02 -15.07
N ARG A 196 4.14 -19.43 -13.90
CA ARG A 196 4.23 -18.56 -12.72
C ARG A 196 5.06 -17.31 -13.00
N LYS A 197 6.20 -17.47 -13.71
CA LYS A 197 7.06 -16.33 -14.08
C LYS A 197 6.35 -15.37 -15.02
N GLN A 198 5.64 -15.89 -16.02
CA GLN A 198 4.85 -15.08 -16.96
C GLN A 198 3.72 -14.35 -16.23
N ASP A 199 2.99 -15.03 -15.34
CA ASP A 199 1.89 -14.45 -14.58
C ASP A 199 2.37 -13.35 -13.64
N THR A 200 3.47 -13.57 -12.90
CA THR A 200 4.08 -12.51 -12.09
C THR A 200 4.48 -11.32 -12.95
N ARG A 201 5.08 -11.55 -14.12
CA ARG A 201 5.50 -10.47 -15.02
C ARG A 201 4.31 -9.68 -15.58
N ARG A 202 3.24 -10.36 -15.98
CA ARG A 202 1.97 -9.76 -16.42
C ARG A 202 1.35 -8.89 -15.33
N TYR A 203 1.28 -9.44 -14.11
CA TYR A 203 0.72 -8.77 -12.95
C TYR A 203 1.49 -7.51 -12.57
N VAL A 204 2.83 -7.58 -12.54
CA VAL A 204 3.68 -6.40 -12.30
C VAL A 204 3.44 -5.35 -13.37
N GLU A 205 3.51 -5.70 -14.66
CA GLU A 205 3.34 -4.71 -15.73
C GLU A 205 1.96 -4.04 -15.72
N ALA A 206 0.89 -4.79 -15.44
CA ALA A 206 -0.46 -4.23 -15.31
C ALA A 206 -0.58 -3.25 -14.14
N GLN A 207 0.04 -3.56 -12.98
CA GLN A 207 0.07 -2.66 -11.83
C GLN A 207 0.84 -1.36 -12.16
N LEU A 208 2.01 -1.46 -12.79
CA LEU A 208 2.79 -0.29 -13.19
C LEU A 208 2.01 0.60 -14.16
N ASP A 209 1.38 0.02 -15.17
CA ASP A 209 0.55 0.75 -16.13
C ASP A 209 -0.64 1.43 -15.44
N ALA A 210 -1.29 0.74 -14.50
CA ALA A 210 -2.42 1.29 -13.74
C ALA A 210 -2.01 2.47 -12.84
N PHE A 211 -0.93 2.32 -12.07
CA PHE A 211 -0.53 3.34 -11.10
C PHE A 211 0.12 4.56 -11.76
N GLU A 212 0.74 4.39 -12.94
CA GLU A 212 1.26 5.50 -13.77
C GLU A 212 0.14 6.29 -14.49
N MET A 213 -1.13 5.85 -14.43
CA MET A 213 -2.25 6.67 -14.91
C MET A 213 -2.44 7.95 -14.07
N ARG A 214 -1.94 7.98 -12.82
CA ARG A 214 -2.04 9.13 -11.92
C ARG A 214 -0.71 9.51 -11.25
N GLY A 215 -0.55 9.32 -9.94
CA GLY A 215 0.62 9.81 -9.19
C GLY A 215 1.84 8.89 -9.20
N GLY A 216 1.72 7.66 -9.72
CA GLY A 216 2.79 6.67 -9.72
C GLY A 216 2.71 5.70 -8.55
N TRP A 217 3.83 5.06 -8.24
CA TRP A 217 3.88 3.87 -7.39
C TRP A 217 5.15 3.77 -6.56
N ILE A 218 5.05 3.04 -5.44
CA ILE A 218 6.16 2.68 -4.56
C ILE A 218 6.03 1.18 -4.23
N ILE A 219 7.01 0.37 -4.64
CA ILE A 219 6.95 -1.09 -4.44
C ILE A 219 7.36 -1.48 -3.03
N TRP A 220 6.54 -2.32 -2.40
CA TRP A 220 6.85 -3.05 -1.19
C TRP A 220 7.46 -4.44 -1.55
N CYS A 221 8.76 -4.66 -1.39
CA CYS A 221 9.76 -3.72 -0.86
C CYS A 221 11.05 -3.77 -1.68
N TYR A 222 12.00 -2.89 -1.34
CA TYR A 222 13.29 -2.88 -2.01
C TYR A 222 14.03 -4.21 -1.85
N LYS A 223 14.04 -4.78 -0.64
CA LYS A 223 14.77 -6.03 -0.36
C LYS A 223 14.24 -6.79 0.85
N THR A 224 14.42 -8.10 0.81
CA THR A 224 14.15 -9.02 1.92
C THR A 224 15.32 -9.99 2.13
N GLU A 225 15.35 -10.69 3.26
CA GLU A 225 16.37 -11.71 3.50
C GLU A 225 16.28 -12.87 2.50
N SER A 226 15.07 -13.33 2.19
CA SER A 226 14.85 -14.51 1.34
C SER A 226 13.65 -14.46 0.41
N SER A 227 12.70 -13.53 0.58
CA SER A 227 11.49 -13.49 -0.22
C SER A 227 11.77 -13.06 -1.66
N ILE A 228 11.11 -13.68 -2.64
CA ILE A 228 11.16 -13.30 -4.06
C ILE A 228 10.02 -12.35 -4.39
N GLU A 229 8.77 -12.72 -4.09
CA GLU A 229 7.57 -11.96 -4.46
C GLU A 229 7.52 -10.54 -3.87
N TRP A 230 8.28 -10.31 -2.80
CA TRP A 230 8.32 -9.10 -2.01
C TRP A 230 9.66 -8.36 -2.10
N ASP A 231 10.52 -8.69 -3.07
CA ASP A 231 11.87 -8.15 -3.21
C ASP A 231 12.14 -7.68 -4.63
N VAL A 232 12.10 -6.36 -4.86
CA VAL A 232 12.31 -5.80 -6.20
C VAL A 232 13.72 -6.08 -6.73
N GLN A 233 14.74 -6.23 -5.88
CA GLN A 233 16.10 -6.57 -6.35
C GLN A 233 16.12 -7.96 -6.98
N ARG A 234 15.48 -8.97 -6.35
CA ARG A 234 15.36 -10.32 -6.90
C ARG A 234 14.45 -10.36 -8.13
N LEU A 235 13.30 -9.68 -8.07
CA LEU A 235 12.39 -9.61 -9.22
C LEU A 235 13.06 -9.00 -10.45
N ILE A 236 13.88 -7.94 -10.29
CA ILE A 236 14.68 -7.37 -11.38
C ILE A 236 15.73 -8.38 -11.87
N PHE A 237 16.47 -9.00 -10.95
CA PHE A 237 17.54 -9.96 -11.29
C PHE A 237 17.02 -11.16 -12.09
N ASP A 238 15.83 -11.66 -11.72
CA ASP A 238 15.18 -12.80 -12.36
C ASP A 238 14.29 -12.42 -13.56
N GLY A 239 14.26 -11.13 -13.95
CA GLY A 239 13.52 -10.63 -15.11
C GLY A 239 12.00 -10.52 -14.92
N LEU A 240 11.51 -10.60 -13.69
CA LEU A 240 10.10 -10.53 -13.32
C LEU A 240 9.61 -9.09 -13.11
N PHE A 241 10.51 -8.15 -12.82
CA PHE A 241 10.22 -6.72 -12.80
C PHE A 241 10.89 -6.01 -13.99
N PRO A 242 10.24 -5.03 -14.65
CA PRO A 242 10.83 -4.33 -15.79
C PRO A 242 12.17 -3.63 -15.51
N GLN A 243 13.14 -3.86 -16.39
CA GLN A 243 14.40 -3.13 -16.43
C GLN A 243 14.82 -2.91 -17.90
N PRO A 244 14.79 -1.67 -18.45
CA PRO A 244 14.34 -0.43 -17.81
C PRO A 244 12.90 -0.51 -17.31
N ILE A 245 12.54 0.31 -16.32
CA ILE A 245 11.21 0.27 -15.66
C ILE A 245 10.04 0.47 -16.64
N THR A 246 10.29 1.11 -17.79
CA THR A 246 9.33 1.33 -18.87
C THR A 246 9.22 0.17 -19.85
N ALA A 247 10.04 -0.89 -19.71
CA ALA A 247 9.95 -2.06 -20.57
C ALA A 247 8.62 -2.81 -20.32
N ARG A 248 8.03 -3.31 -21.40
CA ARG A 248 6.83 -4.16 -21.36
C ARG A 248 7.03 -5.39 -22.22
N GLN A 249 6.83 -6.57 -21.65
CA GLN A 249 6.67 -7.83 -22.38
C GLN A 249 5.21 -8.05 -22.77
N TYR A 250 4.27 -7.47 -22.00
CA TYR A 250 2.83 -7.57 -22.16
C TYR A 250 2.21 -6.16 -22.21
N PRO A 251 2.41 -5.39 -23.29
CA PRO A 251 1.84 -4.04 -23.42
C PRO A 251 0.32 -4.09 -23.66
N GLY A 252 -0.40 -3.06 -23.19
CA GLY A 252 -1.84 -2.88 -23.46
C GLY A 252 -2.75 -3.84 -22.69
N GLN A 253 -2.36 -4.21 -21.46
CA GLN A 253 -3.19 -5.00 -20.55
C GLN A 253 -4.32 -4.16 -19.92
N CYS A 254 -4.01 -2.88 -19.70
CA CYS A 254 -4.93 -1.77 -19.48
C CYS A 254 -4.88 -0.89 -20.75
#